data_AF-A0A945VUF2-F1
#
_entry.id   AF-A0A945VUF2-F1
#
_cell.length_a   1.000
_cell.length_b   1.000
_cell.length_c   1.000
_cell.angle_alpha   90.00
_cell.angle_beta   90.00
_cell.angle_gamma   90.00
#
_symmetry.space_group_name_H-M   'P 1'
#
loop_
_entity.id
_entity.type
_entity.pdbx_description
1 polymer ?
#
loop_
_entity_poly.entity_id
_entity_poly.type
_entity_poly.pdbx_seq_one_letter_code
_entity_poly.pdbx_strand_id
1 'polypeptide(L)'
;MERIITEEYLIENPTHIFVFGDNLLRKGKKGASELRDLPNVLGFITKKYPNYKDSSYYHPEEYKTVFENEFDMLTAMIQVKHDNIFLISKLGSGLANKYGIWEKIICNRLKELIEVDNVEFLFDFEN
;
A
#
# COMPACT_ATOMS: atom_id res chain seq x y z
N MET A 1 -8.53 -12.84 -6.78
CA MET A 1 -8.71 -13.17 -5.34
C MET A 1 -7.61 -12.46 -4.57
N GLU A 2 -7.89 -11.83 -3.41
CA GLU A 2 -6.86 -11.13 -2.65
C GLU A 2 -6.04 -12.11 -1.80
N ARG A 3 -4.70 -12.07 -1.91
CA ARG A 3 -3.76 -12.87 -1.12
C ARG A 3 -3.37 -12.10 0.14
N ILE A 4 -3.59 -12.72 1.31
CA ILE A 4 -3.22 -12.14 2.61
C ILE A 4 -1.81 -12.58 2.97
N ILE A 5 -0.96 -11.61 3.36
CA ILE A 5 0.38 -11.84 3.88
C ILE A 5 0.34 -11.92 5.41
N THR A 6 1.11 -12.85 5.97
CA THR A 6 1.20 -13.08 7.42
C THR A 6 2.59 -12.72 7.95
N GLU A 7 2.71 -12.56 9.28
CA GLU A 7 4.00 -12.36 9.95
C GLU A 7 4.96 -13.54 9.68
N GLU A 8 4.45 -14.77 9.78
CA GLU A 8 5.26 -15.97 9.54
C GLU A 8 5.82 -16.01 8.11
N TYR A 9 5.02 -15.67 7.11
CA TYR A 9 5.50 -15.56 5.72
C TYR A 9 6.66 -14.56 5.62
N LEU A 10 6.55 -13.41 6.28
CA LEU A 10 7.56 -12.35 6.20
C LEU A 10 8.84 -12.70 6.95
N ILE A 11 8.75 -13.48 8.03
CA ILE A 11 9.90 -14.02 8.76
C ILE A 11 10.64 -15.04 7.90
N GLU A 12 9.90 -15.94 7.24
CA GLU A 12 10.47 -16.97 6.35
C GLU A 12 11.04 -16.39 5.05
N ASN A 13 10.53 -15.23 4.62
CA ASN A 13 10.88 -14.60 3.35
C ASN A 13 11.42 -13.16 3.56
N PRO A 14 12.61 -12.98 4.15
CA PRO A 14 13.13 -11.66 4.53
C PRO A 14 13.41 -10.74 3.33
N THR A 15 13.53 -11.30 2.11
CA THR A 15 13.69 -10.54 0.87
C THR A 15 12.36 -10.05 0.29
N HIS A 16 11.22 -10.49 0.80
CA HIS A 16 9.92 -10.00 0.36
C HIS A 16 9.51 -8.79 1.19
N ILE A 17 9.18 -7.69 0.51
CA ILE A 17 8.75 -6.44 1.13
C ILE A 17 7.25 -6.30 0.93
N PHE A 18 6.49 -6.39 2.02
CA PHE A 18 5.04 -6.24 1.97
C PHE A 18 4.64 -4.77 2.00
N VAL A 19 3.95 -4.32 0.97
CA VAL A 19 3.46 -2.95 0.81
C VAL A 19 1.96 -2.92 1.06
N PHE A 20 1.54 -2.18 2.08
CA PHE A 20 0.13 -2.14 2.50
C PHE A 20 -0.39 -0.73 2.71
N GLY A 21 -1.72 -0.55 2.64
CA GLY A 21 -2.36 0.73 2.93
C GLY A 21 -2.34 1.07 4.42
N ASP A 22 -1.80 2.23 4.77
CA ASP A 22 -1.62 2.70 6.15
C ASP A 22 -2.14 4.15 6.33
N ASN A 23 -2.18 4.62 7.57
CA ASN A 23 -2.50 6.00 7.90
C ASN A 23 -1.25 6.84 8.14
N LEU A 24 -1.33 8.14 7.84
CA LEU A 24 -0.26 9.13 8.00
C LEU A 24 0.36 9.11 9.40
N LEU A 25 -0.45 8.90 10.45
CA LEU A 25 0.05 8.86 11.82
C LEU A 25 0.76 7.55 12.20
N ARG A 26 0.70 6.51 11.35
CA ARG A 26 1.27 5.18 11.61
C ARG A 26 0.77 4.57 12.92
N LYS A 27 -0.51 4.82 13.25
CA LYS A 27 -1.13 4.39 14.52
C LYS A 27 -2.28 3.42 14.31
N GLY A 28 -2.60 2.68 15.37
CA GLY A 28 -3.60 1.61 15.35
C GLY A 28 -3.04 0.34 14.70
N LYS A 29 -3.54 -0.80 15.15
CA LYS A 29 -3.24 -2.14 14.63
C LYS A 29 -4.55 -2.85 14.33
N LYS A 30 -4.88 -2.92 13.04
CA LYS A 30 -6.02 -3.68 12.49
C LYS A 30 -5.69 -4.10 11.06
N GLY A 31 -5.89 -5.39 10.76
CA GLY A 31 -5.59 -5.95 9.44
C GLY A 31 -4.09 -5.85 9.15
N ALA A 32 -3.71 -5.48 7.92
CA ALA A 32 -2.30 -5.41 7.51
C ALA A 32 -1.41 -4.51 8.40
N SER A 33 -1.98 -3.52 9.09
CA SER A 33 -1.22 -2.65 10.01
C SER A 33 -0.72 -3.35 11.28
N GLU A 34 -1.16 -4.58 11.56
CA GLU A 34 -0.60 -5.43 12.62
C GLU A 34 0.86 -5.82 12.30
N LEU A 35 1.20 -5.92 11.02
CA LEU A 35 2.52 -6.28 10.52
C LEU A 35 3.48 -5.08 10.42
N ARG A 36 3.02 -3.85 10.68
CA ARG A 36 3.77 -2.60 10.43
C ARG A 36 5.18 -2.59 11.05
N ASP A 37 5.33 -3.23 12.20
CA ASP A 37 6.58 -3.16 12.97
C ASP A 37 7.64 -4.18 12.50
N LEU A 38 7.32 -5.01 11.50
CA LEU A 38 8.27 -5.94 10.88
C LEU A 38 9.24 -5.23 9.93
N PRO A 39 10.50 -5.67 9.84
CA PRO A 39 11.56 -4.96 9.11
C PRO A 39 11.36 -4.94 7.58
N ASN A 40 10.58 -5.87 7.04
CA ASN A 40 10.29 -6.02 5.62
C ASN A 40 8.84 -5.63 5.28
N VAL A 41 8.33 -4.61 5.97
CA VAL A 41 6.99 -4.07 5.74
C VAL A 41 7.07 -2.57 5.45
N LEU A 42 6.35 -2.13 4.43
CA LEU A 42 6.24 -0.74 4.00
C LEU A 42 4.77 -0.30 4.04
N GLY A 43 4.47 0.68 4.90
CA GLY A 43 3.16 1.30 4.92
C GLY A 43 3.06 2.40 3.87
N PHE A 44 2.17 2.26 2.90
CA PHE A 44 1.81 3.29 1.93
C PHE A 44 0.68 4.16 2.49
N ILE A 45 0.86 5.48 2.58
CA ILE A 45 -0.16 6.38 3.15
C ILE A 45 -1.39 6.42 2.26
N THR A 46 -2.51 5.95 2.79
CA THR A 46 -3.83 5.92 2.11
C THR A 46 -4.92 6.64 2.90
N LYS A 47 -4.62 7.06 4.13
CA LYS A 47 -5.56 7.71 5.04
C LYS A 47 -4.83 8.66 6.00
N LYS A 48 -5.50 9.68 6.54
CA LYS A 48 -4.88 10.63 7.50
C LYS A 48 -4.83 10.04 8.91
N TYR A 49 -5.96 9.53 9.39
CA TYR A 49 -6.12 9.12 10.79
C TYR A 49 -6.73 7.72 10.89
N PRO A 50 -6.44 6.97 11.97
CA PRO A 50 -6.96 5.60 12.13
C PRO A 50 -8.45 5.54 12.51
N ASN A 51 -9.09 6.68 12.83
CA ASN A 51 -10.48 6.72 13.30
C ASN A 51 -11.51 6.92 12.17
N TYR A 52 -12.79 6.83 12.49
CA TYR A 52 -13.87 6.83 11.50
C TYR A 52 -14.42 8.22 11.13
N LYS A 53 -13.88 9.31 11.69
CA LYS A 53 -14.35 10.67 11.39
C LYS A 53 -14.12 11.00 9.91
N ASP A 54 -15.02 11.77 9.34
CA ASP A 54 -14.99 12.20 7.94
C ASP A 54 -13.65 12.83 7.54
N SER A 55 -13.12 13.71 8.40
CA SER A 55 -11.81 14.36 8.26
C SER A 55 -10.60 13.40 8.30
N SER A 56 -10.81 12.11 8.52
CA SER A 56 -9.76 11.08 8.53
C SER A 56 -9.45 10.54 7.15
N TYR A 57 -10.37 10.69 6.21
CA TYR A 57 -10.22 10.17 4.86
C TYR A 57 -9.70 11.28 3.94
N TYR A 58 -8.95 10.90 2.91
CA TYR A 58 -8.56 11.85 1.88
C TYR A 58 -9.65 11.98 0.83
N HIS A 59 -9.93 13.22 0.43
CA HIS A 59 -10.59 13.47 -0.85
C HIS A 59 -9.56 13.34 -1.99
N PRO A 60 -9.96 12.90 -3.20
CA PRO A 60 -9.05 12.71 -4.33
C PRO A 60 -8.16 13.93 -4.64
N GLU A 61 -8.73 15.13 -4.56
CA GLU A 61 -8.05 16.40 -4.85
C GLU A 61 -6.88 16.65 -3.90
N GLU A 62 -7.07 16.34 -2.61
CA GLU A 62 -6.04 16.44 -1.59
C GLU A 62 -5.07 15.26 -1.65
N TYR A 63 -5.57 14.07 -1.96
CA TYR A 63 -4.78 12.85 -1.97
C TYR A 63 -3.72 12.85 -3.07
N LYS A 64 -3.95 13.54 -4.19
CA LYS A 64 -3.07 13.50 -5.36
C LYS A 64 -1.61 13.77 -4.99
N THR A 65 -1.31 14.85 -4.26
CA THR A 65 0.07 15.16 -3.85
C THR A 65 0.65 14.13 -2.87
N VAL A 66 -0.17 13.61 -1.95
CA VAL A 66 0.25 12.55 -1.02
C VAL A 66 0.62 11.29 -1.79
N PHE A 67 -0.22 10.90 -2.75
CA PHE A 67 -0.01 9.72 -3.58
C PHE A 67 1.26 9.83 -4.41
N GLU A 68 1.49 10.94 -5.12
CA GLU A 68 2.69 11.10 -5.95
C GLU A 68 3.97 10.95 -5.11
N ASN A 69 4.03 11.56 -3.93
CA ASN A 69 5.18 11.43 -3.04
C ASN A 69 5.41 9.97 -2.59
N GLU A 70 4.34 9.27 -2.19
CA GLU A 70 4.43 7.86 -1.77
C GLU A 70 4.79 6.93 -2.94
N PHE A 71 4.28 7.22 -4.14
CA PHE A 71 4.56 6.46 -5.35
C PHE A 71 6.01 6.66 -5.83
N ASP A 72 6.53 7.89 -5.79
CA ASP A 72 7.93 8.19 -6.09
C ASP A 72 8.88 7.47 -5.12
N MET A 73 8.55 7.45 -3.81
CA MET A 73 9.32 6.68 -2.83
C MET A 73 9.26 5.17 -3.09
N LEU A 74 8.07 4.64 -3.38
CA LEU A 74 7.88 3.22 -3.67
C LEU A 74 8.69 2.81 -4.92
N THR A 75 8.57 3.55 -6.02
CA THR A 75 9.29 3.27 -7.28
C THR A 75 10.80 3.38 -7.12
N ALA A 76 11.30 4.38 -6.40
CA ALA A 76 12.72 4.49 -6.06
C ALA A 76 13.21 3.28 -5.24
N MET A 77 12.40 2.82 -4.26
CA MET A 77 12.74 1.62 -3.49
C MET A 77 12.75 0.36 -4.35
N ILE A 78 11.77 0.18 -5.24
CA ILE A 78 11.70 -0.94 -6.19
C ILE A 78 12.96 -1.00 -7.06
N GLN A 79 13.41 0.15 -7.58
CA GLN A 79 14.61 0.24 -8.42
C GLN A 79 15.90 -0.07 -7.63
N VAL A 80 16.04 0.47 -6.43
CA VAL A 80 17.26 0.28 -5.62
C VAL A 80 17.35 -1.17 -5.09
N LYS A 81 16.22 -1.73 -4.68
CA LYS A 81 16.13 -3.07 -4.07
C LYS A 81 15.70 -4.13 -5.10
N HIS A 82 16.44 -4.21 -6.20
CA HIS A 82 16.15 -5.13 -7.31
C HIS A 82 16.14 -6.61 -6.90
N ASP A 83 16.89 -7.00 -5.86
CA ASP A 83 16.90 -8.37 -5.31
C ASP A 83 15.70 -8.67 -4.37
N ASN A 84 14.90 -7.66 -4.03
CA ASN A 84 13.72 -7.81 -3.18
C ASN A 84 12.45 -7.91 -4.03
N ILE A 85 11.49 -8.74 -3.60
CA ILE A 85 10.15 -8.85 -4.22
C ILE A 85 9.19 -7.96 -3.45
N PHE A 86 8.53 -7.00 -4.12
CA PHE A 86 7.55 -6.11 -3.53
C PHE A 86 6.14 -6.70 -3.66
N LEU A 87 5.57 -7.11 -2.54
CA LEU A 87 4.23 -7.67 -2.45
C LEU A 87 3.21 -6.56 -2.17
N ILE A 88 2.53 -6.08 -3.20
CA ILE A 88 1.64 -4.91 -3.12
C ILE A 88 0.20 -5.35 -2.86
N SER A 89 -0.34 -5.01 -1.69
CA SER A 89 -1.78 -5.19 -1.38
C SER A 89 -2.66 -4.20 -2.15
N LYS A 90 -3.99 -4.36 -2.12
CA LYS A 90 -4.89 -3.37 -2.73
C LYS A 90 -4.87 -2.05 -1.95
N LEU A 91 -4.00 -1.13 -2.36
CA LEU A 91 -3.77 0.14 -1.68
C LEU A 91 -5.02 1.04 -1.76
N GLY A 92 -5.34 1.75 -0.69
CA GLY A 92 -6.49 2.66 -0.66
C GLY A 92 -7.83 1.96 -0.79
N SER A 93 -7.91 0.66 -0.48
CA SER A 93 -9.15 -0.12 -0.43
C SER A 93 -9.89 0.04 0.91
N GLY A 94 -11.06 -0.60 1.02
CA GLY A 94 -11.86 -0.62 2.24
C GLY A 94 -12.22 0.80 2.72
N LEU A 95 -12.00 1.05 4.02
CA LEU A 95 -12.33 2.34 4.63
C LEU A 95 -11.55 3.51 4.01
N ALA A 96 -10.31 3.30 3.56
CA ALA A 96 -9.52 4.36 2.95
C ALA A 96 -10.19 4.88 1.66
N ASN A 97 -10.95 4.04 0.95
CA ASN A 97 -11.60 4.40 -0.31
C ASN A 97 -12.89 5.21 -0.18
N LYS A 98 -13.17 5.83 0.97
CA LYS A 98 -14.46 6.49 1.23
C LYS A 98 -14.90 7.46 0.10
N TYR A 99 -13.96 8.18 -0.52
CA TYR A 99 -14.24 9.14 -1.60
C TYR A 99 -13.76 8.70 -2.99
N GLY A 100 -13.38 7.42 -3.14
CA GLY A 100 -12.95 6.84 -4.41
C GLY A 100 -11.50 7.19 -4.80
N ILE A 101 -10.58 7.24 -3.84
CA ILE A 101 -9.15 7.48 -4.13
C ILE A 101 -8.52 6.32 -4.93
N TRP A 102 -9.04 5.10 -4.81
CA TRP A 102 -8.60 3.95 -5.60
C TRP A 102 -8.82 4.17 -7.08
N GLU A 103 -10.08 4.38 -7.48
CA GLU A 103 -10.48 4.48 -8.89
C GLU A 103 -9.98 5.77 -9.52
N LYS A 104 -9.97 6.87 -8.76
CA LYS A 104 -9.64 8.20 -9.29
C LYS A 104 -8.15 8.51 -9.32
N ILE A 105 -7.34 7.89 -8.45
CA ILE A 105 -5.93 8.25 -8.28
C ILE A 105 -5.03 6.99 -8.38
N ILE A 106 -5.23 6.02 -7.50
CA ILE A 106 -4.24 4.94 -7.27
C ILE A 106 -4.20 3.94 -8.45
N CYS A 107 -5.36 3.44 -8.88
CA CYS A 107 -5.46 2.28 -9.77
C CYS A 107 -4.68 2.47 -11.08
N ASN A 108 -4.87 3.61 -11.74
CA ASN A 108 -4.23 3.88 -13.03
C ASN A 108 -2.70 3.97 -12.92
N ARG A 109 -2.19 4.54 -11.83
CA ARG A 109 -0.75 4.70 -11.62
C ARG A 109 -0.09 3.39 -11.17
N LEU A 110 -0.74 2.60 -10.31
CA LEU A 110 -0.20 1.28 -9.94
C LEU A 110 -0.11 0.32 -11.12
N LYS A 111 -0.96 0.44 -12.14
CA LYS A 111 -0.86 -0.39 -13.35
C LYS A 111 0.46 -0.21 -14.10
N GLU A 112 1.17 0.90 -13.90
CA GLU A 112 2.51 1.12 -14.46
C GLU A 112 3.55 0.11 -13.93
N LEU A 113 3.27 -0.54 -12.79
CA LEU A 113 4.17 -1.50 -12.16
C LEU A 113 3.87 -2.96 -12.52
N ILE A 114 2.88 -3.23 -13.39
CA ILE A 114 2.49 -4.61 -13.75
C ILE A 114 3.62 -5.38 -14.40
N GLU A 115 4.39 -4.72 -15.27
CA GLU A 115 5.50 -5.34 -16.03
C GLU A 115 6.85 -5.21 -15.30
N VAL A 116 6.84 -4.83 -14.01
CA VAL A 116 8.06 -4.70 -13.23
C VAL A 116 8.38 -6.02 -12.54
N ASP A 117 9.48 -6.65 -12.95
CA ASP A 117 9.85 -8.03 -12.59
C ASP A 117 9.87 -8.33 -11.08
N ASN A 118 10.22 -7.34 -10.25
CA ASN A 118 10.31 -7.49 -8.79
C ASN A 118 9.07 -6.95 -8.05
N VAL A 119 7.93 -6.86 -8.72
CA VAL A 119 6.64 -6.46 -8.14
C VAL A 119 5.62 -7.58 -8.32
N GLU A 120 4.95 -7.95 -7.24
CA GLU A 120 3.81 -8.88 -7.24
C GLU A 120 2.59 -8.19 -6.64
N PHE A 121 1.50 -8.08 -7.41
CA PHE A 121 0.23 -7.61 -6.89
C PHE A 121 -0.52 -8.74 -6.20
N LEU A 122 -0.94 -8.51 -4.96
CA LEU A 122 -1.68 -9.48 -4.16
C LEU A 122 -3.19 -9.47 -4.45
N PHE A 123 -3.61 -8.82 -5.53
CA PHE A 123 -5.01 -8.65 -5.93
C PHE A 123 -5.10 -8.51 -7.45
N ASP A 124 -6.29 -8.74 -8.00
CA ASP A 124 -6.56 -8.53 -9.42
C ASP A 124 -7.09 -7.12 -9.66
N PHE A 125 -6.62 -6.47 -10.73
CA PHE A 125 -7.15 -5.17 -11.17
C PHE A 125 -8.56 -5.27 -11.78
N GLU A 126 -8.99 -6.47 -12.17
CA GLU A 126 -10.33 -6.74 -12.69
C GLU A 126 -11.26 -7.15 -11.54
N ASN A 127 -11.82 -6.16 -10.84
CA ASN A 127 -13.03 -6.25 -10.01
C ASN A 127 -13.57 -4.83 -9.72
#